data_AF-A0A7S0MLK7-F1
#
_entry.id   AF-A0A7S0MLK7-F1
#
_cell.length_a   1.000
_cell.length_b   1.000
_cell.length_c   1.000
_cell.angle_alpha   90.00
_cell.angle_beta   90.00
_cell.angle_gamma   90.00
#
_symmetry.space_group_name_H-M   'P 1'
#
loop_
_entity.id
_entity.type
_entity.pdbx_description
1 polymer ?
#
loop_
_entity_poly.entity_id
_entity_poly.type
_entity_poly.pdbx_seq_one_letter_code
_entity_poly.pdbx_strand_id
1 'polypeptide(L)'
;AGIVEGTLRGIIAATFPPDPPNALKLATLKLAISERRCATTSKISLADVKAVRSKFPGATVNDIFAALMTMTVRKYLDERGDPAANGGTRVRAAFTVNARPEFESIADAHGNRPAAYRFALDLACR
;
A
#
# COMPACT_ATOMS: atom_id res chain seq x y z
N ALA A 1 24.50 6.79 -4.22
CA ALA A 1 23.93 7.00 -2.87
C ALA A 1 22.73 6.09 -2.53
N GLY A 2 21.98 5.53 -3.50
CA GLY A 2 20.68 4.88 -3.20
C GLY A 2 20.69 3.50 -2.52
N ILE A 3 21.73 2.67 -2.67
CA ILE A 3 21.71 1.30 -2.13
C ILE A 3 21.92 1.29 -0.61
N VAL A 4 22.86 2.09 -0.11
CA VAL A 4 23.19 2.16 1.33
C VAL A 4 21.99 2.71 2.13
N GLU A 5 21.34 3.75 1.61
CA GLU A 5 20.14 4.32 2.24
C GLU A 5 18.94 3.37 2.18
N GLY A 6 18.77 2.64 1.07
CA GLY A 6 17.73 1.61 0.95
C GLY A 6 17.91 0.47 1.96
N THR A 7 19.14 0.00 2.15
CA THR A 7 19.47 -1.05 3.13
C THR A 7 19.29 -0.57 4.57
N LEU A 8 19.74 0.64 4.89
CA LEU A 8 19.56 1.25 6.22
C LEU A 8 18.08 1.43 6.56
N ARG A 9 17.29 1.96 5.63
CA ARG A 9 15.83 2.05 5.81
C ARG A 9 15.19 0.68 5.96
N GLY A 10 15.64 -0.34 5.21
CA GLY A 10 15.16 -1.72 5.36
C GLY A 10 15.40 -2.28 6.76
N ILE A 11 16.60 -2.08 7.31
CA ILE A 11 16.98 -2.54 8.66
C ILE A 11 16.21 -1.78 9.74
N ILE A 12 16.17 -0.44 9.68
CA ILE A 12 15.41 0.40 10.63
C ILE A 12 13.92 0.05 10.59
N ALA A 13 13.43 -0.34 9.42
CA ALA A 13 12.03 -0.62 9.26
C ALA A 13 11.63 -2.03 9.78
N ALA A 14 12.59 -2.91 10.05
CA ALA A 14 12.37 -4.14 10.82
C ALA A 14 12.26 -3.89 12.34
N THR A 15 12.75 -2.75 12.82
CA THR A 15 12.75 -2.36 14.24
C THR A 15 11.48 -1.62 14.68
N PHE A 16 10.56 -1.26 13.78
CA PHE A 16 9.31 -0.63 14.20
C PHE A 16 8.42 -1.62 14.98
N PRO A 17 7.65 -1.12 15.96
CA PRO A 17 6.67 -1.95 16.64
C PRO A 17 5.69 -2.54 15.63
N PRO A 18 5.24 -3.79 15.84
CA PRO A 18 4.29 -4.44 14.94
C PRO A 18 2.96 -3.69 14.96
N ASP A 19 2.17 -3.78 13.87
CA ASP A 19 0.86 -3.14 13.83
C ASP A 19 -0.03 -3.69 14.97
N PRO A 20 -0.92 -2.85 15.55
CA PRO A 20 -1.94 -3.31 16.45
C PRO A 20 -2.70 -4.50 15.87
N PRO A 21 -3.21 -5.42 16.70
CA PRO A 21 -4.02 -6.53 16.21
C PRO A 21 -5.16 -6.03 15.33
N ASN A 22 -5.26 -6.57 14.12
CA ASN A 22 -6.32 -6.29 13.16
C ASN A 22 -6.62 -7.57 12.37
N ALA A 23 -7.71 -7.58 11.62
CA ALA A 23 -8.20 -8.70 10.84
C ALA A 23 -7.23 -9.06 9.70
N LEU A 24 -6.28 -8.21 9.31
CA LEU A 24 -5.22 -8.56 8.36
C LEU A 24 -4.08 -9.33 9.02
N LYS A 25 -3.89 -9.18 10.34
CA LYS A 25 -2.86 -9.86 11.11
C LYS A 25 -3.35 -11.23 11.58
N LEU A 26 -2.57 -12.27 11.30
CA LEU A 26 -2.84 -13.60 11.83
C LEU A 26 -2.51 -13.61 13.33
N ALA A 27 -3.46 -14.05 14.16
CA ALA A 27 -3.28 -14.16 15.61
C ALA A 27 -2.17 -15.17 15.98
N THR A 28 -1.99 -16.21 15.15
CA THR A 28 -0.99 -17.26 15.34
C THR A 28 -0.39 -17.65 13.99
N LEU A 29 0.94 -17.56 13.86
CA LEU A 29 1.69 -17.96 12.65
C LEU A 29 1.49 -19.44 12.26
N LYS A 30 0.96 -20.27 13.16
CA LYS A 30 0.74 -21.71 12.99
C LYS A 30 -0.60 -22.10 12.32
N LEU A 31 -1.53 -21.16 12.12
CA LEU A 31 -2.88 -21.44 11.55
C LEU A 31 -3.11 -20.79 10.17
N ALA A 32 -2.04 -20.42 9.47
CA ALA A 32 -2.06 -19.48 8.35
C ALA A 32 -2.55 -20.01 6.99
N ILE A 33 -3.15 -21.19 6.90
CA ILE A 33 -3.37 -21.86 5.59
C ILE A 33 -4.84 -21.95 5.17
N SER A 34 -5.83 -21.86 6.08
CA SER A 34 -7.21 -22.21 5.67
C SER A 34 -8.04 -21.05 5.07
N GLU A 35 -7.78 -19.78 5.42
CA GLU A 35 -8.60 -18.66 4.94
C GLU A 35 -7.78 -17.56 4.28
N ARG A 36 -7.99 -17.37 2.98
CA ARG A 36 -7.42 -16.25 2.22
C ARG A 36 -8.10 -14.96 2.66
N ARG A 37 -7.37 -14.10 3.38
CA ARG A 37 -7.81 -12.76 3.75
C ARG A 37 -7.55 -11.78 2.60
N CYS A 38 -8.34 -11.92 1.53
CA CYS A 38 -8.25 -11.06 0.36
C CYS A 38 -9.58 -10.37 0.07
N ALA A 39 -9.51 -9.11 -0.34
CA ALA A 39 -10.57 -8.44 -1.07
C ALA A 39 -10.13 -8.33 -2.53
N THR A 40 -10.99 -8.70 -3.46
CA THR A 40 -10.75 -8.55 -4.90
C THR A 40 -11.87 -7.69 -5.50
N THR A 41 -11.53 -6.98 -6.57
CA THR A 41 -12.48 -6.20 -7.34
C THR A 41 -12.48 -6.69 -8.78
N SER A 42 -13.58 -6.45 -9.49
CA SER A 42 -13.60 -6.51 -10.94
C SER A 42 -12.59 -5.53 -11.54
N LYS A 43 -12.26 -5.70 -12.82
CA LYS A 43 -11.39 -4.78 -13.57
C LYS A 43 -11.87 -3.35 -13.39
N ILE A 44 -10.95 -2.45 -13.03
CA ILE A 44 -11.20 -1.01 -12.92
C ILE A 44 -10.82 -0.37 -14.26
N SER A 45 -11.74 0.42 -14.84
CA SER A 45 -11.49 1.16 -16.06
C SER A 45 -10.45 2.26 -15.84
N LEU A 46 -9.40 2.28 -16.67
CA LEU A 46 -8.41 3.35 -16.63
C LEU A 46 -9.02 4.71 -17.02
N ALA A 47 -10.02 4.72 -17.90
CA ALA A 47 -10.70 5.94 -18.30
C ALA A 47 -11.41 6.57 -17.09
N ASP A 48 -12.06 5.77 -16.26
CA ASP A 48 -12.77 6.23 -15.07
C ASP A 48 -11.78 6.77 -14.03
N VAL A 49 -10.66 6.08 -13.81
CA VAL A 49 -9.60 6.54 -12.90
C VAL A 49 -9.04 7.88 -13.36
N LYS A 50 -8.80 8.05 -14.67
CA LYS A 50 -8.34 9.34 -15.23
C LYS A 50 -9.40 10.43 -15.11
N ALA A 51 -10.68 10.10 -15.26
CA ALA A 51 -11.80 11.03 -15.10
C ALA A 51 -12.00 11.46 -13.63
N VAL A 52 -11.69 10.59 -12.66
CA VAL A 52 -11.64 10.98 -11.25
C VAL A 52 -10.42 11.86 -11.00
N ARG A 53 -9.24 11.47 -11.48
CA ARG A 53 -8.01 12.24 -11.35
C ARG A 53 -8.16 13.67 -11.86
N SER A 54 -8.87 13.89 -12.96
CA SER A 54 -9.06 15.25 -13.53
C SER A 54 -9.81 16.20 -12.60
N LYS A 55 -10.55 15.68 -11.62
CA LYS A 55 -11.24 16.50 -10.60
C LYS A 55 -10.33 16.98 -9.47
N PHE A 56 -9.11 16.46 -9.36
CA PHE A 56 -8.16 16.76 -8.29
C PHE A 56 -6.86 17.35 -8.88
N PRO A 57 -6.76 18.68 -9.01
CA PRO A 57 -5.55 19.34 -9.51
C PRO A 57 -4.33 18.96 -8.67
N GLY A 58 -3.23 18.60 -9.33
CA GLY A 58 -1.99 18.16 -8.65
C GLY A 58 -1.95 16.68 -8.26
N ALA A 59 -3.08 15.95 -8.28
CA ALA A 59 -3.08 14.52 -8.03
C ALA A 59 -2.58 13.72 -9.24
N THR A 60 -1.95 12.59 -8.96
CA THR A 60 -1.54 11.57 -9.94
C THR A 60 -2.54 10.42 -9.95
N VAL A 61 -2.43 9.56 -10.97
CA VAL A 61 -3.21 8.31 -11.03
C VAL A 61 -2.91 7.40 -9.82
N ASN A 62 -1.66 7.39 -9.35
CA ASN A 62 -1.25 6.60 -8.18
C ASN A 62 -1.92 7.11 -6.89
N ASP A 63 -2.13 8.41 -6.75
CA ASP A 63 -2.81 8.99 -5.59
C ASP A 63 -4.29 8.56 -5.55
N ILE A 64 -4.95 8.52 -6.71
CA ILE A 64 -6.31 8.00 -6.82
C ILE A 64 -6.38 6.51 -6.43
N PHE A 65 -5.39 5.71 -6.87
CA PHE A 65 -5.31 4.30 -6.47
C PHE A 65 -5.02 4.13 -4.98
N ALA A 66 -4.15 4.96 -4.39
CA ALA A 66 -3.87 4.94 -2.96
C ALA A 66 -5.13 5.26 -2.15
N ALA A 67 -5.90 6.27 -2.57
CA ALA A 67 -7.19 6.59 -1.97
C ALA A 67 -8.19 5.43 -2.09
N LEU A 68 -8.30 4.82 -3.29
CA LEU A 68 -9.17 3.68 -3.52
C LEU A 68 -8.79 2.47 -2.66
N MET A 69 -7.49 2.18 -2.53
CA MET A 69 -6.99 1.13 -1.64
C MET A 69 -7.32 1.43 -0.18
N THR A 70 -7.17 2.67 0.27
CA THR A 70 -7.56 3.11 1.62
C THR A 70 -9.03 2.81 1.90
N MET A 71 -9.91 3.22 1.00
CA MET A 71 -11.36 2.99 1.11
C MET A 71 -11.69 1.49 1.09
N THR A 72 -11.01 0.72 0.25
CA THR A 72 -11.23 -0.73 0.10
C THR A 72 -10.82 -1.48 1.38
N VAL A 73 -9.64 -1.16 1.92
CA VAL A 73 -9.16 -1.74 3.18
C VAL A 73 -10.09 -1.38 4.34
N ARG A 74 -10.53 -0.12 4.41
CA ARG A 74 -11.51 0.31 5.41
C ARG A 74 -12.80 -0.49 5.32
N LYS A 75 -13.38 -0.58 4.11
CA LYS A 75 -14.63 -1.33 3.88
C LYS A 75 -14.47 -2.80 4.25
N TYR A 76 -13.35 -3.42 3.89
CA TYR A 76 -13.05 -4.80 4.26
C TYR A 76 -12.98 -4.99 5.78
N LEU A 77 -12.33 -4.09 6.51
CA LEU A 77 -12.24 -4.14 7.97
C LEU A 77 -13.63 -3.93 8.63
N ASP A 78 -14.44 -3.03 8.06
CA ASP A 78 -15.81 -2.76 8.53
C ASP A 78 -16.71 -3.99 8.34
N GLU A 79 -16.64 -4.65 7.17
CA GLU A 79 -17.35 -5.92 6.89
C GLU A 79 -16.92 -7.06 7.83
N ARG A 80 -15.70 -6.98 8.37
CA ARG A 80 -15.17 -7.94 9.35
C ARG A 80 -15.47 -7.57 10.80
N GLY A 81 -16.14 -6.44 11.04
CA GLY A 81 -16.42 -5.93 12.38
C GLY A 81 -15.17 -5.51 13.16
N ASP A 82 -14.08 -5.17 12.45
CA ASP A 82 -12.82 -4.79 13.07
C ASP A 82 -12.87 -3.31 13.53
N PRO A 83 -12.60 -3.02 14.82
CA PRO A 83 -12.59 -1.65 15.33
C PRO A 83 -11.56 -0.75 14.63
N ALA A 84 -10.54 -1.30 13.97
CA ALA A 84 -9.58 -0.55 13.17
C ALA A 84 -10.21 0.19 11.99
N ALA A 85 -11.40 -0.22 11.52
CA ALA A 85 -12.13 0.47 10.44
C ALA A 85 -12.58 1.89 10.83
N ASN A 86 -12.81 2.14 12.12
CA ASN A 86 -13.39 3.38 12.65
C ASN A 86 -12.53 4.07 13.71
N GLY A 87 -11.50 3.40 14.25
CA GLY A 87 -10.68 3.88 15.37
C GLY A 87 -9.53 4.83 15.00
N GLY A 88 -9.48 5.35 13.77
CA GLY A 88 -8.34 6.18 13.31
C GLY A 88 -7.02 5.42 13.23
N THR A 89 -7.09 4.09 13.13
CA THR A 89 -5.92 3.22 13.01
C THR A 89 -5.26 3.44 11.66
N ARG A 90 -3.96 3.71 11.68
CA ARG A 90 -3.14 3.77 10.47
C ARG A 90 -2.73 2.36 10.06
N VAL A 91 -3.12 1.92 8.87
CA VAL A 91 -2.65 0.65 8.30
C VAL A 91 -1.38 0.92 7.52
N ARG A 92 -0.25 0.32 7.93
CA ARG A 92 1.00 0.46 7.20
C ARG A 92 0.99 -0.45 5.98
N ALA A 93 1.35 0.11 4.84
CA ALA A 93 1.49 -0.61 3.58
C ALA A 93 2.85 -0.29 2.95
N ALA A 94 3.32 -1.22 2.13
CA ALA A 94 4.56 -1.08 1.38
C ALA A 94 4.26 -1.18 -0.12
N PHE A 95 4.73 -0.21 -0.90
CA PHE A 95 4.71 -0.25 -2.36
C PHE A 95 6.14 -0.35 -2.88
N THR A 96 6.31 -1.19 -3.89
CA THR A 96 7.53 -1.22 -4.68
C THR A 96 7.45 -0.13 -5.75
N VAL A 97 8.38 0.82 -5.69
CA VAL A 97 8.52 1.90 -6.67
C VAL A 97 9.77 1.66 -7.51
N ASN A 98 9.73 2.19 -8.74
CA ASN A 98 10.89 2.18 -9.61
C ASN A 98 11.96 3.13 -9.04
N ALA A 99 13.15 2.64 -8.76
CA ALA A 99 14.27 3.45 -8.26
C ALA A 99 15.23 3.90 -9.37
N ARG A 100 14.85 3.70 -10.64
CA ARG A 100 15.67 4.12 -11.79
C ARG A 100 15.67 5.65 -11.93
N PRO A 101 16.78 6.24 -12.41
CA PRO A 101 16.82 7.65 -12.75
C PRO A 101 15.89 7.96 -13.92
N GLU A 102 15.28 9.14 -13.94
CA GLU A 102 14.30 9.55 -14.97
C GLU A 102 14.89 9.61 -16.39
N PHE A 103 16.22 9.73 -16.51
CA PHE A 103 16.95 9.84 -17.77
C PHE A 103 17.43 8.48 -18.34
N GLU A 104 17.22 7.38 -17.62
CA GLU A 104 17.61 6.05 -18.09
C GLU A 104 16.54 5.48 -19.03
N SER A 105 16.93 5.12 -20.26
CA SER A 105 16.03 4.47 -21.21
C SER A 105 15.63 3.07 -20.71
N ILE A 106 14.37 2.68 -20.95
CA ILE A 106 13.86 1.35 -20.55
C ILE A 106 14.60 0.22 -21.28
N ALA A 107 15.12 0.48 -22.48
CA ALA A 107 15.83 -0.51 -23.28
C ALA A 107 17.22 -0.83 -22.72
N ASP A 108 17.90 0.17 -22.15
CA ASP A 108 19.25 0.04 -21.59
C ASP A 108 19.22 -0.34 -20.09
N ALA A 109 18.03 -0.31 -19.51
CA ALA A 109 17.73 -0.51 -18.11
C ALA A 109 17.74 -2.00 -17.73
N HIS A 110 18.92 -2.59 -17.55
CA HIS A 110 19.05 -3.97 -17.05
C HIS A 110 19.08 -4.07 -15.51
N GLY A 111 18.73 -5.26 -15.00
CA GLY A 111 18.76 -5.61 -13.56
C GLY A 111 17.56 -5.15 -12.73
N ASN A 112 17.36 -5.78 -11.56
CA ASN A 112 16.29 -5.44 -10.64
C ASN A 112 16.67 -4.22 -9.78
N ARG A 113 15.96 -3.10 -9.96
CA ARG A 113 16.14 -1.88 -9.16
C ARG A 113 14.82 -1.37 -8.54
N PRO A 114 14.06 -2.20 -7.80
CA PRO A 114 12.92 -1.72 -7.03
C PRO A 114 13.38 -1.08 -5.71
N ALA A 115 12.71 -0.02 -5.27
CA ALA A 115 12.76 0.46 -3.90
C ALA A 115 11.43 0.17 -3.21
N ALA A 116 11.46 -0.27 -1.95
CA ALA A 116 10.25 -0.45 -1.15
C ALA A 116 9.98 0.83 -0.37
N TYR A 117 8.92 1.55 -0.74
CA TYR A 117 8.45 2.71 -0.01
C TYR A 117 7.33 2.30 0.96
N ARG A 118 7.37 2.81 2.18
CA ARG A 118 6.34 2.55 3.20
C ARG A 118 5.50 3.80 3.39
N PHE A 119 4.19 3.61 3.45
CA PHE A 119 3.22 4.67 3.68
C PHE A 119 2.13 4.16 4.62
N ALA A 120 1.43 5.08 5.27
CA ALA A 120 0.40 4.76 6.23
C ALA A 120 -0.95 5.19 5.66
N LEU A 121 -1.86 4.22 5.51
CA LEU A 121 -3.23 4.45 5.10
C LEU A 121 -4.01 4.97 6.31
N ASP A 122 -4.48 6.20 6.21
CA ASP A 122 -5.34 6.80 7.22
C ASP A 122 -6.80 6.40 6.97
N LEU A 123 -7.31 5.50 7.80
CA LEU A 123 -8.69 5.01 7.69
C LEU A 123 -9.72 5.98 8.32
N ALA A 124 -9.27 7.06 8.98
CA ALA A 124 -10.15 8.05 9.59
C ALA A 124 -10.83 8.98 8.57
N CYS A 125 -10.25 9.13 7.38
CA CYS A 125 -10.73 10.07 6.37
C CYS A 125 -12.10 9.62 5.82
N ARG A 126 -13.12 10.48 5.93
CA ARG A 126 -14.49 10.27 5.44
C ARG A 126 -14.77 11.16 4.24
#